data_AF-A0A838GAB8-F1
#
_entry.id   AF-A0A838GAB8-F1
#
_cell.length_a   1.000
_cell.length_b   1.000
_cell.length_c   1.000
_cell.angle_alpha   90.00
_cell.angle_beta   90.00
_cell.angle_gamma   90.00
#
_symmetry.space_group_name_H-M   'P 1'
#
loop_
_entity.id
_entity.type
_entity.pdbx_description
1 polymer ?
#
loop_
_entity_poly.entity_id
_entity_poly.type
_entity_poly.pdbx_seq_one_letter_code
_entity_poly.pdbx_strand_id
1 'polypeptide(L)' 'NLDGDVVSDFNGVNVVVDRMSGPYLNGAVIDFVDTIEKQGFTIDNPNAGGSCACGDSFH' A
#
# COMPACT_ATOMS: atom_id res chain seq x y z
N ASN A 1 16.10 -6.89 9.44
CA ASN A 1 17.17 -5.94 9.08
C ASN A 1 16.59 -5.07 7.98
N LEU A 2 16.23 -3.81 8.27
CA LEU A 2 15.53 -2.89 7.35
C LEU A 2 16.51 -2.21 6.37
N ASP A 3 17.68 -2.81 6.14
CA ASP A 3 18.78 -2.24 5.37
C ASP A 3 18.40 -2.19 3.89
N GLY A 4 17.72 -1.13 3.48
CA GLY A 4 17.23 -0.93 2.11
C GLY A 4 15.81 -0.38 2.06
N ASP A 5 15.02 -0.58 3.11
CA ASP A 5 13.62 -0.19 3.10
C ASP A 5 13.46 1.34 3.18
N VAL A 6 12.58 1.85 2.34
CA VAL A 6 12.12 3.23 2.37
C VAL A 6 10.94 3.31 3.32
N VAL A 7 11.08 4.12 4.36
CA VAL A 7 10.00 4.42 5.31
C VAL A 7 9.46 5.81 5.00
N SER A 8 8.15 5.90 4.81
CA SER A 8 7.41 7.14 4.54
C SER A 8 6.26 7.28 5.52
N ASP A 9 6.12 8.44 6.15
CA ASP A 9 4.97 8.76 7.00
C ASP A 9 3.84 9.39 6.16
N PHE A 10 2.64 8.85 6.30
CA PHE A 10 1.43 9.38 5.70
C PHE A 10 0.37 9.56 6.79
N ASN A 11 0.13 10.80 7.20
CA ASN A 11 -0.88 11.15 8.19
C ASN A 11 -0.75 10.34 9.50
N GLY A 12 0.49 10.09 9.95
CA GLY A 12 0.77 9.30 11.15
C GLY A 12 0.77 7.78 10.95
N VAL A 13 0.64 7.31 9.71
CA VAL A 13 0.82 5.90 9.33
C VAL A 13 2.18 5.75 8.66
N ASN A 14 3.03 4.90 9.25
CA ASN A 14 4.30 4.55 8.64
C ASN A 14 4.10 3.48 7.57
N VAL A 15 4.49 3.80 6.34
CA VAL A 15 4.52 2.90 5.20
C VAL A 15 5.96 2.51 4.93
N VAL A 16 6.23 1.21 4.88
CA VAL A 16 7.57 0.65 4.66
C VAL A 16 7.58 -0.09 3.32
N VAL A 17 8.52 0.25 2.45
CA VAL A 17 8.64 -0.28 1.10
C VAL A 17 10.07 -0.71 0.84
N ASP A 18 10.29 -1.92 0.31
CA ASP A 18 11.62 -2.34 -0.12
C ASP A 18 12.16 -1.47 -1.26
N ARG A 19 13.47 -1.16 -1.25
CA ARG A 19 14.10 -0.26 -2.23
C ARG A 19 13.85 -0.66 -3.67
N MET A 20 13.79 -1.97 -3.95
CA MET A 20 13.60 -2.50 -5.30
C MET A 20 12.16 -2.29 -5.77
N SER A 21 11.20 -2.27 -4.83
CA SER A 21 9.79 -2.03 -5.10
C SER A 21 9.44 -0.55 -5.29
N GLY A 22 10.28 0.37 -4.80
CA GLY A 22 10.05 1.83 -4.88
C GLY A 22 9.62 2.34 -6.28
N PRO A 23 10.32 2.00 -7.37
CA PRO A 23 9.92 2.41 -8.72
C PRO A 23 8.55 1.86 -9.15
N TYR A 24 8.17 0.66 -8.70
CA TYR A 24 6.89 0.03 -9.04
C TYR A 24 5.71 0.60 -8.25
N LEU A 25 5.96 1.23 -7.10
CA LEU A 25 4.94 1.87 -6.27
C LEU A 25 4.89 3.39 -6.51
N ASN A 26 5.68 3.92 -7.44
CA ASN A 26 5.71 5.35 -7.72
C ASN A 26 4.37 5.80 -8.32
N GLY A 27 3.69 6.72 -7.62
CA GLY A 27 2.34 7.18 -7.96
C GLY A 27 1.21 6.28 -7.43
N ALA A 28 1.52 5.25 -6.63
CA ALA A 28 0.48 4.49 -5.94
C ALA A 28 -0.20 5.35 -4.86
N VAL A 29 -1.51 5.16 -4.72
CA VAL A 29 -2.37 5.85 -3.75
C VAL A 29 -3.00 4.81 -2.84
N ILE A 30 -2.86 5.02 -1.54
CA ILE A 30 -3.53 4.21 -0.51
C ILE A 30 -4.70 5.04 0.02
N ASP A 31 -5.90 4.50 -0.06
CA ASP A 31 -7.11 5.11 0.47
C ASP A 31 -7.81 4.15 1.44
N PHE A 32 -8.61 4.68 2.35
CA PHE A 32 -9.42 3.88 3.27
C PHE A 32 -10.89 4.08 2.93
N VAL A 33 -11.52 3.01 2.45
CA VAL A 33 -12.94 3.02 2.12
C VAL A 33 -13.71 2.52 3.34
N ASP A 34 -14.59 3.35 3.87
CA ASP A 34 -15.51 3.02 4.97
C ASP A 34 -16.95 3.19 4.50
N THR A 35 -17.43 2.19 3.76
CA THR A 35 -18.81 2.14 3.26
C THR A 35 -19.51 0.91 3.80
N ILE A 36 -20.85 0.94 3.80
CA ILE A 36 -21.68 -0.19 4.24
C ILE A 36 -21.33 -1.48 3.50
N GLU A 37 -20.89 -1.39 2.24
CA GLU A 37 -20.58 -2.54 1.38
C GLU A 37 -19.11 -2.96 1.39
N LYS A 38 -18.19 -2.03 1.73
CA LYS A 38 -16.74 -2.27 1.76
C LYS A 38 -16.09 -1.43 2.83
N GLN A 39 -15.39 -2.10 3.74
CA GLN A 39 -14.54 -1.49 4.75
C GLN A 39 -13.11 -2.02 4.58
N GLY A 40 -12.13 -1.13 4.41
CA GLY A 40 -10.73 -1.51 4.35
C GLY A 40 -9.85 -0.55 3.55
N PHE A 41 -8.55 -0.85 3.55
CA PHE A 41 -7.58 -0.14 2.72
C PHE A 41 -7.67 -0.61 1.27
N THR A 42 -7.71 0.36 0.36
CA THR A 42 -7.60 0.15 -1.07
C THR A 42 -6.30 0.74 -1.56
N ILE A 43 -5.57 -0.03 -2.37
CA ILE A 43 -4.32 0.41 -2.98
C ILE A 43 -4.57 0.51 -4.47
N ASP A 44 -4.51 1.73 -5.00
CA ASP A 44 -4.51 1.99 -6.44
C ASP A 44 -3.06 2.21 -6.87
N ASN A 45 -2.54 1.33 -7.73
CA ASN A 45 -1.20 1.45 -8.27
C ASN A 45 -1.26 1.45 -9.80
N PRO A 46 -0.97 2.59 -10.47
CA PRO A 46 -1.03 2.68 -11.92
C PRO A 46 -0.01 1.79 -12.63
N ASN A 47 1.04 1.34 -11.93
CA ASN A 47 2.04 0.41 -12.46
C ASN A 47 1.68 -1.06 -12.23
N ALA A 48 0.64 -1.36 -11.44
CA ALA A 48 0.15 -2.71 -11.23
C ALA A 48 -0.84 -3.08 -12.34
N GLY A 49 -0.50 -4.07 -13.17
CA GLY A 49 -1.36 -4.55 -14.27
C GLY A 49 -2.68 -5.21 -13.82
N GLY A 50 -2.92 -5.32 -12.51
CA GLY A 50 -4.15 -5.81 -11.91
C GLY A 50 -4.15 -5.48 -10.42
N SER A 51 -5.30 -5.07 -9.88
CA SER A 51 -5.47 -4.84 -8.45
C SER A 51 -5.19 -6.14 -7.71
N CYS A 52 -4.01 -6.25 -7.11
CA CYS A 52 -3.74 -7.35 -6.20
C CYS A 52 -4.56 -7.09 -4.94
N ALA A 53 -5.78 -7.61 -4.95
CA ALA A 53 -6.64 -7.78 -3.79
C ALA A 53 -6.03 -8.85 -2.87
N CYS A 54 -4.81 -8.62 -2.37
CA CYS A 54 -4.29 -9.41 -1.26
C CYS A 54 -4.77 -8.74 0.03
N GLY A 55 -6.08 -8.84 0.23
CA GLY A 55 -6.67 -8.73 1.55
C GLY A 55 -6.29 -9.98 2.32
N ASP A 56 -5.06 -10.02 2.85
CA ASP A 56 -4.74 -10.93 3.93
C ASP A 56 -5.37 -10.37 5.21
N SER A 57 -6.66 -10.66 5.29
CA SER A 57 -7.50 -10.61 6.48
C SER A 57 -6.84 -11.39 7.62
N PHE A 58 -6.54 -10.66 8.71
CA PHE A 58 -6.48 -11.09 10.11
C PHE A 58 -5.94 -12.50 10.42
N HIS A 59 -4.74 -12.55 11.01
CA HIS A 59 -4.42 -13.34 12.22
C HIS A 59 -3.49 -12.52 13.11
#